data_AF-A0AA50DKV1-F1
#
_entry.id   AF-A0AA50DKV1-F1
#
_cell.length_a   1.000
_cell.length_b   1.000
_cell.length_c   1.000
_cell.angle_alpha   90.00
_cell.angle_beta   90.00
_cell.angle_gamma   90.00
#
_symmetry.space_group_name_H-M   'P 1'
#
loop_
_entity.id
_entity.type
_entity.pdbx_description
1 polymer ?
#
loop_
_entity_poly.entity_id
_entity_poly.type
_entity_poly.pdbx_seq_one_letter_code
_entity_poly.pdbx_strand_id
1 'polypeptide(L)'
;MREEYKILANNLLFAYHTKVMNLKAATAVAPQVREVSQSDYAFRLSIGLEGLLTVANAAADENSSVGIEQLIAQCNGGNHPIPNSW
;
A
#
# COMPACT_ATOMS: atom_id res chain seq x y z
N MET A 1 -13.81 -10.18 0.93
CA MET A 1 -13.46 -9.04 0.06
C MET A 1 -13.70 -9.37 -1.41
N ARG A 2 -14.32 -8.44 -2.15
CA ARG A 2 -14.51 -8.55 -3.61
C ARG A 2 -13.20 -8.49 -4.39
N GLU A 3 -13.19 -9.08 -5.57
CA GLU A 3 -11.99 -9.22 -6.39
C GLU A 3 -11.44 -7.88 -6.89
N GLU A 4 -12.31 -6.93 -7.19
CA GLU A 4 -11.91 -5.61 -7.69
C GLU A 4 -11.08 -4.84 -6.65
N TYR A 5 -11.48 -4.90 -5.38
CA TYR A 5 -10.72 -4.28 -4.29
C TYR A 5 -9.37 -4.97 -4.08
N LYS A 6 -9.32 -6.31 -4.17
CA LYS A 6 -8.06 -7.05 -4.09
C LYS A 6 -7.10 -6.65 -5.20
N ILE A 7 -7.58 -6.60 -6.45
CA ILE A 7 -6.76 -6.18 -7.60
C ILE A 7 -6.19 -4.79 -7.38
N LEU A 8 -7.02 -3.83 -6.95
CA LEU A 8 -6.58 -2.45 -6.74
C LEU A 8 -5.57 -2.34 -5.58
N ALA A 9 -5.82 -2.99 -4.44
CA ALA A 9 -4.90 -3.00 -3.32
C ALA A 9 -3.57 -3.71 -3.67
N ASN A 10 -3.62 -4.82 -4.43
CA ASN A 10 -2.44 -5.50 -4.94
C ASN A 10 -1.62 -4.62 -5.89
N ASN A 11 -2.28 -3.84 -6.75
CA ASN A 11 -1.60 -2.88 -7.63
C ASN A 11 -0.88 -1.79 -6.83
N LEU A 12 -1.50 -1.29 -5.74
CA LEU A 12 -0.86 -0.33 -4.84
C LEU A 12 0.36 -0.92 -4.14
N LEU A 13 0.25 -2.14 -3.59
CA LEU A 13 1.38 -2.85 -2.98
C LEU A 13 2.49 -3.12 -4.00
N PHE A 14 2.14 -3.52 -5.22
CA PHE A 14 3.11 -3.76 -6.29
C PHE A 14 3.86 -2.48 -6.66
N ALA A 15 3.16 -1.36 -6.78
CA ALA A 15 3.78 -0.06 -7.05
C ALA A 15 4.74 0.36 -5.93
N TYR A 16 4.35 0.17 -4.66
CA TYR A 16 5.21 0.41 -3.51
C TYR A 16 6.49 -0.45 -3.56
N HIS A 17 6.35 -1.77 -3.70
CA HIS A 17 7.50 -2.68 -3.72
C HIS A 17 8.45 -2.42 -4.88
N THR A 18 7.90 -2.16 -6.07
CA THR A 18 8.70 -1.78 -7.24
C THR A 18 9.54 -0.54 -6.94
N LYS A 19 8.94 0.47 -6.30
CA LYS A 19 9.68 1.68 -5.95
C LYS A 19 10.73 1.44 -4.88
N VAL A 20 10.44 0.65 -3.85
CA VAL A 20 11.42 0.26 -2.81
C VAL A 20 12.63 -0.42 -3.45
N MET A 21 12.41 -1.35 -4.39
CA MET A 21 13.51 -2.03 -5.09
C MET A 21 14.33 -1.05 -5.95
N ASN A 22 13.67 -0.13 -6.65
CA ASN A 22 14.35 0.91 -7.42
C ASN A 22 15.19 1.83 -6.53
N LEU A 23 14.68 2.22 -5.36
CA LEU A 23 15.42 3.03 -4.39
C LEU A 23 16.65 2.27 -3.84
N LYS A 24 16.51 0.97 -3.54
CA LYS A 24 17.64 0.13 -3.11
C LYS A 24 18.73 0.06 -4.18
N ALA A 25 18.34 -0.05 -5.46
CA ALA A 25 19.27 -0.11 -6.59
C ALA A 25 19.92 1.25 -6.94
N ALA A 26 19.33 2.37 -6.52
CA ALA A 26 19.81 3.73 -6.83
C ALA A 26 21.03 4.13 -5.99
N THR A 27 22.19 3.52 -6.26
CA THR A 27 23.45 3.76 -5.51
C THR A 27 24.01 5.18 -5.66
N ALA A 28 23.64 5.90 -6.73
CA ALA A 28 24.01 7.29 -6.95
C ALA A 28 23.22 8.29 -6.07
N VAL A 29 22.18 7.84 -5.37
CA VAL A 29 21.35 8.68 -4.50
C VAL A 29 21.82 8.54 -3.05
N ALA A 30 21.96 9.67 -2.36
CA ALA A 30 22.35 9.69 -0.95
C ALA A 30 21.41 8.81 -0.09
N PRO A 31 21.92 8.05 0.89
CA PRO A 31 21.10 7.18 1.74
C PRO A 31 19.88 7.88 2.35
N GLN A 32 20.06 9.09 2.87
CA GLN A 32 19.00 9.87 3.50
C GLN A 32 17.89 10.23 2.51
N VAL A 33 18.23 10.50 1.24
CA VAL A 33 17.24 10.79 0.20
C VAL A 33 16.46 9.52 -0.16
N ARG A 34 17.11 8.34 -0.16
CA ARG A 34 16.42 7.06 -0.37
C ARG A 34 15.45 6.74 0.77
N GLU A 35 15.85 6.98 2.01
CA GLU A 35 15.00 6.78 3.21
C GLU A 35 13.77 7.70 3.17
N VAL A 36 13.97 9.02 2.94
CA VAL A 36 12.86 9.97 2.82
C VAL A 36 11.93 9.59 1.67
N SER A 37 12.49 9.18 0.52
CA SER A 37 11.69 8.71 -0.60
C SER A 37 10.89 7.47 -0.22
N GLN A 38 11.49 6.48 0.44
CA GLN A 38 10.77 5.28 0.85
C GLN A 38 9.59 5.61 1.77
N SER A 39 9.78 6.53 2.72
CA SER A 39 8.72 7.03 3.59
C SER A 39 7.59 7.74 2.83
N ASP A 40 7.93 8.57 1.83
CA ASP A 40 6.94 9.21 0.95
C ASP A 40 6.09 8.17 0.20
N TYR A 41 6.71 7.11 -0.31
CA TYR A 41 5.97 6.05 -1.00
C TYR A 41 5.14 5.17 -0.06
N ALA A 42 5.57 4.96 1.18
CA ALA A 42 4.75 4.32 2.21
C ALA A 42 3.52 5.17 2.55
N PHE A 43 3.70 6.49 2.66
CA PHE A 43 2.58 7.42 2.86
C PHE A 43 1.60 7.40 1.68
N ARG A 44 2.08 7.41 0.44
CA ARG A 44 1.22 7.30 -0.75
C ARG A 44 0.43 5.99 -0.81
N LEU A 45 1.04 4.88 -0.38
CA LEU A 45 0.33 3.60 -0.25
C LEU A 45 -0.83 3.73 0.73
N SER A 46 -0.57 4.30 1.92
CA SER A 46 -1.60 4.54 2.94
C SER A 46 -2.77 5.37 2.38
N ILE A 47 -2.49 6.48 1.70
CA ILE A 47 -3.53 7.31 1.05
C ILE A 47 -4.34 6.52 0.01
N GLY A 48 -3.68 5.69 -0.81
CA GLY A 48 -4.38 4.86 -1.80
C GLY A 48 -5.32 3.83 -1.16
N LEU A 49 -4.89 3.20 -0.07
CA LEU A 49 -5.70 2.23 0.67
C LEU A 49 -6.87 2.89 1.41
N GLU A 50 -6.67 4.07 2.01
CA GLU A 50 -7.75 4.86 2.64
C GLU A 50 -8.81 5.29 1.61
N GLY A 51 -8.38 5.61 0.39
CA GLY A 51 -9.28 5.86 -0.74
C GLY A 51 -10.14 4.63 -1.09
N LEU A 52 -9.52 3.44 -1.11
CA LEU A 52 -10.25 2.18 -1.32
C LEU A 52 -11.25 1.90 -0.20
N LEU A 53 -10.88 2.12 1.06
CA LEU A 53 -11.75 1.98 2.21
C LEU A 53 -12.95 2.91 2.13
N THR A 54 -12.72 4.18 1.77
CA THR A 54 -13.78 5.17 1.57
C THR A 54 -14.82 4.69 0.53
N VAL A 55 -14.35 4.11 -0.58
CA VAL A 55 -15.23 3.57 -1.63
C VAL A 55 -15.99 2.33 -1.14
N ALA A 56 -15.34 1.41 -0.42
CA ALA A 56 -16.00 0.22 0.14
C ALA A 56 -17.09 0.60 1.16
N ASN A 57 -16.79 1.56 2.04
CA ASN A 57 -17.75 2.09 3.00
C ASN A 57 -18.94 2.78 2.32
N ALA A 58 -18.68 3.61 1.30
CA ALA A 58 -19.74 4.26 0.53
C ALA A 58 -20.64 3.26 -0.22
N ALA A 59 -20.09 2.12 -0.62
CA ALA A 59 -20.81 1.02 -1.24
C ALA A 59 -21.52 0.09 -0.24
N ALA A 60 -21.40 0.34 1.06
CA ALA A 60 -21.87 -0.55 2.14
C ALA A 60 -21.34 -2.01 2.01
N ASP A 61 -20.13 -2.18 1.47
CA ASP A 61 -19.47 -3.50 1.37
C ASP A 61 -18.58 -3.76 2.60
N GLU A 62 -19.23 -4.10 3.71
CA GLU A 62 -18.58 -4.34 5.01
C GLU A 62 -17.47 -5.40 4.94
N ASN A 63 -17.70 -6.48 4.18
CA ASN A 63 -16.71 -7.55 3.99
C ASN A 63 -15.43 -7.08 3.29
N SER A 64 -15.53 -6.08 2.42
CA SER A 64 -14.36 -5.49 1.77
C SER A 64 -13.75 -4.40 2.65
N SER A 65 -14.56 -3.56 3.29
CA SER A 65 -14.08 -2.54 4.24
C SER A 65 -13.21 -3.13 5.34
N VAL A 66 -13.67 -4.18 6.04
CA VAL A 66 -12.91 -4.83 7.11
C VAL A 66 -11.57 -5.36 6.63
N GLY A 67 -11.53 -5.98 5.45
CA GLY A 67 -10.28 -6.49 4.88
C GLY A 67 -9.31 -5.37 4.47
N ILE A 68 -9.83 -4.24 3.97
CA ILE A 68 -9.00 -3.07 3.62
C ILE A 68 -8.46 -2.41 4.90
N GLU A 69 -9.28 -2.28 5.96
CA GLU A 69 -8.85 -1.76 7.26
C GLU A 69 -7.71 -2.59 7.88
N GLN A 70 -7.82 -3.92 7.82
CA GLN A 70 -6.75 -4.82 8.27
C GLN A 70 -5.46 -4.62 7.49
N LEU A 71 -5.54 -4.43 6.17
CA LEU A 71 -4.37 -4.14 5.34
C LEU A 71 -3.76 -2.77 5.67
N ILE A 72 -4.59 -1.73 5.86
CA ILE A 72 -4.14 -0.40 6.30
C ILE A 72 -3.40 -0.49 7.63
N ALA A 73 -3.96 -1.20 8.61
CA ALA A 73 -3.35 -1.38 9.92
C ALA A 73 -1.97 -2.05 9.82
N GLN A 74 -1.81 -3.06 8.95
CA GLN A 74 -0.51 -3.68 8.68
C GLN A 74 0.48 -2.67 8.09
N CYS A 75 0.07 -1.93 7.05
CA CYS A 75 0.93 -0.97 6.35
C CYS A 75 1.37 0.17 7.27
N ASN A 76 0.44 0.72 8.06
CA ASN A 76 0.73 1.75 9.05
C ASN A 76 1.63 1.23 10.19
N GLY A 77 1.58 -0.07 10.49
CA GLY A 77 2.51 -0.75 11.40
C GLY A 77 3.89 -1.06 10.79
N GLY A 78 4.14 -0.64 9.54
CA GLY A 78 5.40 -0.89 8.82
C GLY A 78 5.46 -2.24 8.12
N ASN A 79 4.45 -3.10 8.27
CA ASN A 79 4.34 -4.34 7.53
C ASN A 79 3.68 -4.07 6.17
N HIS A 80 4.44 -4.21 5.09
CA HIS A 80 3.96 -3.98 3.72
C HIS A 80 3.87 -5.34 3.02
N PRO A 81 2.69 -6.01 3.00
CA PRO A 81 2.56 -7.36 2.48
C PRO A 81 2.97 -7.46 1.02
N ILE A 82 3.37 -8.67 0.60
CA ILE A 82 3.59 -8.94 -0.82
C ILE A 82 2.21 -8.95 -1.49
N PRO A 83 2.08 -8.44 -2.73
CA PRO A 83 0.82 -8.54 -3.46
C PRO A 83 0.31 -10.00 -3.48
N ASN A 84 -0.99 -10.18 -3.22
CA ASN A 84 -1.68 -11.46 -3.07
C ASN A 84 -1.37 -12.27 -1.79
N SER A 85 -0.65 -11.71 -0.80
CA SER A 85 -0.29 -12.42 0.44
C SER A 85 -1.00 -11.91 1.70
N TRP A 86 -2.10 -11.16 1.56
CA TRP A 86 -2.81 -10.49 2.64
C TRP A 86 -4.30 -10.83 2.64
#